data_AF-A0A2N1HR16-F1
#
_entry.id   AF-A0A2N1HR16-F1
#
_cell.length_a   1.000
_cell.length_b   1.000
_cell.length_c   1.000
_cell.angle_alpha   90.00
_cell.angle_beta   90.00
_cell.angle_gamma   90.00
#
_symmetry.space_group_name_H-M   'P 1'
#
loop_
_entity.id
_entity.type
_entity.pdbx_description
1 polymer ?
#
loop_
_entity_poly.entity_id
_entity_poly.type
_entity_poly.pdbx_seq_one_letter_code
_entity_poly.pdbx_strand_id
1 'polypeptide(L)'
;MNKMASITKYLASRQLMFESLFKHLPKSGDVLVELFCGSCSVALNIDYNHYILNDANLELIVLFVRCINNPDKLVEDLKTLFVERHNTPGAYMSLRGQYNSLINHHEVLCNKINFCYI
;
A
#
# COMPACT_ATOMS: atom_id res chain seq x y z
N MET A 1 14.25 7.90 -15.53
CA MET A 1 13.19 6.90 -15.30
C MET A 1 12.04 7.63 -14.62
N ASN A 2 10.82 7.58 -15.17
CA ASN A 2 9.67 8.16 -14.48
C ASN A 2 9.37 7.28 -13.25
N LYS A 3 9.44 7.84 -12.05
CA LYS A 3 9.31 7.07 -10.80
C LYS A 3 7.84 7.04 -10.38
N MET A 4 7.26 5.86 -10.31
CA MET A 4 5.92 5.68 -9.75
C MET A 4 6.01 5.64 -8.22
N ALA A 5 5.21 6.48 -7.57
CA ALA A 5 5.06 6.48 -6.12
C ALA A 5 4.09 5.37 -5.68
N SER A 6 4.33 4.82 -4.48
CA SER A 6 3.37 3.93 -3.84
C SER A 6 2.18 4.71 -3.28
N ILE A 7 1.06 4.02 -3.10
CA ILE A 7 -0.15 4.55 -2.46
C ILE A 7 0.05 4.90 -0.98
N THR A 8 1.01 4.27 -0.30
CA THR A 8 1.27 4.50 1.13
C THR A 8 2.75 4.75 1.42
N LYS A 9 3.01 5.54 2.47
CA LYS A 9 4.36 5.69 3.02
C LYS A 9 4.71 4.41 3.76
N TYR A 10 5.94 3.92 3.57
CA TYR A 10 6.39 2.70 4.23
C TYR A 10 7.85 2.83 4.63
N LEU A 11 8.15 2.33 5.83
CA LEU A 11 9.52 2.26 6.33
C LEU A 11 10.38 1.39 5.41
N ALA A 12 11.65 1.75 5.26
CA ALA A 12 12.60 1.04 4.40
C ALA A 12 12.17 0.89 2.92
N SER A 13 11.35 1.83 2.41
CA SER A 13 11.09 1.95 0.96
C SER A 13 12.40 1.99 0.17
N ARG A 14 12.48 1.19 -0.90
CA ARG A 14 13.70 1.03 -1.70
C ARG A 14 13.90 2.13 -2.74
N GLN A 15 13.03 3.15 -2.76
CA GLN A 15 13.05 4.24 -3.76
C GLN A 15 14.39 4.98 -3.85
N LEU A 16 15.08 5.18 -2.72
CA LEU A 16 16.39 5.83 -2.69
C LEU A 16 17.50 4.93 -3.23
N MET A 17 17.27 3.61 -3.31
CA MET A 17 18.26 2.63 -3.76
C MET A 17 18.07 2.20 -5.21
N PHE A 18 17.06 2.71 -5.93
CA PHE A 18 16.75 2.28 -7.30
C PHE A 18 17.94 2.33 -8.25
N GLU A 19 18.77 3.37 -8.18
CA GLU A 19 19.95 3.50 -9.05
C GLU A 19 20.99 2.38 -8.84
N SER A 20 21.12 1.88 -7.61
CA SER A 20 22.01 0.76 -7.31
C SER A 20 21.32 -0.57 -7.59
N LEU A 21 20.08 -0.72 -7.12
CA LEU A 21 19.30 -1.95 -7.22
C LEU A 21 19.07 -2.37 -8.68
N PHE A 22 18.62 -1.44 -9.54
CA PHE A 22 18.31 -1.75 -10.94
C PHE A 22 19.54 -1.96 -11.84
N LYS A 23 20.76 -1.73 -11.32
CA LYS A 23 22.00 -2.19 -12.00
C LYS A 23 22.19 -3.70 -11.87
N HIS A 24 21.67 -4.29 -10.80
CA HIS A 24 21.87 -5.70 -10.46
C HIS A 24 20.62 -6.56 -10.67
N LEU A 25 19.44 -5.94 -10.70
CA LEU A 25 18.19 -6.62 -11.00
C LEU A 25 18.02 -6.76 -12.53
N PRO A 26 17.65 -7.95 -13.05
CA PRO A 26 17.27 -8.08 -14.44
C PRO A 26 16.15 -7.09 -14.78
N LYS A 27 16.30 -6.35 -15.88
CA LYS A 27 15.33 -5.29 -16.25
C LYS A 27 13.98 -5.83 -16.71
N SER A 28 13.95 -7.11 -17.06
CA SER A 28 12.77 -7.84 -17.55
C SER A 28 12.88 -9.31 -17.22
N GLY A 29 11.74 -9.98 -17.12
CA GLY A 29 11.63 -11.42 -16.94
C GLY A 29 10.16 -11.86 -16.85
N ASP A 30 9.94 -13.16 -16.71
CA ASP A 30 8.57 -13.70 -16.69
C ASP A 30 7.86 -13.41 -15.36
N VAL A 31 8.55 -13.57 -14.23
CA VAL A 31 7.95 -13.38 -12.89
C VAL A 31 8.90 -12.61 -11.98
N LEU A 32 8.44 -11.50 -11.41
CA LEU A 32 9.08 -10.86 -10.27
C LEU A 32 8.48 -11.41 -8.98
N VAL A 33 9.32 -11.95 -8.10
CA VAL A 33 8.89 -12.43 -6.78
C VAL A 33 9.47 -11.51 -5.70
N GLU A 34 8.61 -10.76 -5.01
CA GLU A 34 8.98 -9.91 -3.87
C GLU A 34 8.33 -10.44 -2.59
N LEU A 35 9.11 -11.18 -1.79
CA LEU A 35 8.64 -11.79 -0.52
C LEU A 35 8.38 -10.77 0.60
N PHE A 36 8.96 -9.58 0.47
CA PHE A 36 8.85 -8.45 1.40
C PHE A 36 8.63 -7.19 0.58
N CYS A 37 7.47 -7.12 -0.06
CA CYS A 37 7.15 -6.08 -1.03
C CYS A 37 7.00 -4.70 -0.37
N GLY A 38 6.60 -4.64 0.91
CA GLY A 38 6.34 -3.39 1.61
C GLY A 38 5.43 -2.49 0.79
N SER A 39 5.86 -1.27 0.48
CA SER A 39 5.11 -0.34 -0.38
C SER A 39 4.99 -0.74 -1.87
N CYS A 40 5.49 -1.91 -2.28
CA CYS A 40 5.61 -2.35 -3.67
C CYS A 40 6.45 -1.40 -4.55
N SER A 41 7.38 -0.65 -3.95
CA SER A 41 8.13 0.38 -4.67
C SER A 41 8.92 -0.17 -5.85
N VAL A 42 9.48 -1.38 -5.73
CA VAL A 42 10.28 -2.00 -6.80
C VAL A 42 9.36 -2.51 -7.92
N ALA A 43 8.37 -3.35 -7.60
CA ALA A 43 7.36 -3.83 -8.54
C ALA A 43 6.65 -2.72 -9.34
N LEU A 44 6.39 -1.55 -8.74
CA LEU A 44 5.78 -0.40 -9.44
C LEU A 44 6.72 0.28 -10.45
N ASN A 45 8.00 -0.04 -10.44
CA ASN A 45 9.05 0.68 -11.18
C ASN A 45 9.92 -0.26 -12.05
N ILE A 46 9.53 -1.52 -12.22
CA ILE A 46 10.23 -2.46 -13.10
C ILE A 46 9.22 -3.31 -13.87
N ASP A 47 9.61 -3.76 -15.07
CA ASP A 47 8.68 -4.37 -16.02
C ASP A 47 8.90 -5.90 -16.10
N TYR A 48 7.97 -6.66 -15.55
CA TYR A 48 7.90 -8.12 -15.61
C TYR A 48 6.50 -8.56 -16.05
N ASN A 49 6.39 -9.73 -16.68
CA ASN A 49 5.09 -10.23 -17.18
C ASN A 49 4.11 -10.56 -16.04
N HIS A 50 4.64 -11.06 -14.91
CA HIS A 50 3.86 -11.43 -13.73
C HIS A 50 4.56 -11.00 -12.43
N TYR A 51 3.77 -10.82 -11.38
CA TYR A 51 4.24 -10.39 -10.06
C TYR A 51 3.68 -11.31 -8.98
N ILE A 52 4.54 -11.82 -8.11
CA ILE A 52 4.17 -12.52 -6.88
C ILE A 52 4.66 -11.64 -5.72
N LEU A 53 3.73 -10.93 -5.09
CA LEU A 53 4.01 -9.96 -4.04
C LEU A 53 3.50 -10.48 -2.71
N ASN A 54 4.38 -10.54 -1.71
CA ASN A 54 4.04 -10.98 -0.37
C ASN A 54 4.58 -9.99 0.67
N ASP A 55 3.87 -9.89 1.78
CA ASP A 55 4.30 -9.19 2.99
C ASP A 55 3.59 -9.83 4.19
N ALA A 56 4.20 -9.75 5.37
CA ALA A 56 3.59 -10.25 6.60
C ALA A 56 2.46 -9.34 7.10
N ASN A 57 2.44 -8.07 6.69
CA ASN A 57 1.39 -7.12 7.05
C ASN A 57 0.13 -7.34 6.22
N LEU A 58 -0.87 -8.01 6.81
CA LEU A 58 -2.14 -8.33 6.14
C LEU A 58 -2.89 -7.08 5.67
N GLU A 59 -2.89 -5.99 6.44
CA GLU A 59 -3.59 -4.75 6.09
C GLU A 59 -3.00 -4.11 4.83
N LEU A 60 -1.68 -4.21 4.67
CA LEU A 60 -0.97 -3.77 3.48
C LEU A 60 -1.33 -4.61 2.24
N ILE A 61 -1.39 -5.94 2.41
CA ILE A 61 -1.84 -6.84 1.33
C ILE A 61 -3.29 -6.56 0.94
N VAL A 62 -4.18 -6.37 1.92
CA VAL A 62 -5.59 -6.02 1.67
C VAL A 62 -5.71 -4.70 0.91
N LEU A 63 -4.92 -3.69 1.28
CA LEU A 63 -4.87 -2.42 0.54
C LEU A 63 -4.51 -2.65 -0.93
N PHE A 64 -3.47 -3.43 -1.23
CA PHE A 64 -3.08 -3.70 -2.62
C PHE A 64 -4.11 -4.52 -3.39
N VAL A 65 -4.71 -5.53 -2.76
CA VAL A 65 -5.82 -6.28 -3.37
C VAL A 65 -6.99 -5.35 -3.73
N ARG A 66 -7.29 -4.36 -2.89
CA ARG A 66 -8.31 -3.35 -3.21
C ARG A 66 -7.91 -2.41 -4.33
N CYS A 67 -6.64 -1.99 -4.40
CA CYS A 67 -6.13 -1.22 -5.53
C CYS A 67 -6.32 -1.96 -6.85
N ILE A 68 -6.12 -3.28 -6.85
CA ILE A 68 -6.26 -4.13 -8.06
C ILE A 68 -7.73 -4.33 -8.41
N ASN A 69 -8.56 -4.71 -7.43
CA ASN A 69 -9.92 -5.14 -7.70
C ASN A 69 -10.92 -3.98 -7.84
N ASN A 70 -10.82 -2.95 -6.98
CA ASN A 70 -11.81 -1.87 -6.86
C ASN A 70 -11.15 -0.47 -6.67
N PRO A 71 -10.31 -0.01 -7.61
CA PRO A 71 -9.54 1.23 -7.45
C PRO A 71 -10.42 2.48 -7.29
N ASP A 72 -11.50 2.62 -8.08
CA ASP A 72 -12.38 3.80 -8.02
C ASP A 72 -13.07 3.89 -6.66
N LYS A 73 -13.57 2.76 -6.15
CA LYS A 73 -14.20 2.70 -4.84
C LYS A 73 -13.22 3.03 -3.72
N LEU A 74 -11.98 2.55 -3.81
CA LEU A 74 -10.93 2.92 -2.87
C LEU A 74 -10.69 4.43 -2.88
N VAL A 75 -10.60 5.06 -4.06
CA VAL A 75 -10.43 6.52 -4.17
C VAL A 75 -11.60 7.27 -3.55
N GLU A 76 -12.84 6.86 -3.82
CA GLU A 76 -14.04 7.45 -3.19
C GLU A 76 -14.00 7.36 -1.67
N ASP A 77 -13.67 6.18 -1.14
CA ASP A 77 -13.58 5.95 0.30
C ASP A 77 -12.49 6.83 0.93
N LEU A 78 -11.30 6.89 0.33
CA LEU A 78 -10.19 7.72 0.83
C LEU A 78 -10.54 9.21 0.79
N LYS A 79 -11.26 9.70 -0.22
CA LYS A 79 -11.72 11.10 -0.26
C LYS A 79 -12.58 11.48 0.95
N THR A 80 -13.28 10.54 1.57
CA THR A 80 -14.05 10.80 2.80
C THR A 80 -13.17 10.98 4.04
N LEU A 81 -11.97 10.39 4.03
CA LEU A 81 -10.99 10.45 5.12
C LEU A 81 -10.05 11.64 4.99
N PHE A 82 -9.54 11.92 3.79
CA PHE A 82 -8.57 12.98 3.52
C PHE A 82 -9.26 14.35 3.35
N VAL A 83 -9.90 14.81 4.43
CA VAL A 83 -10.60 16.10 4.52
C VAL A 83 -10.09 16.91 5.70
N GLU A 84 -10.16 18.24 5.61
CA GLU A 84 -9.60 19.17 6.60
C GLU A 84 -10.09 18.90 8.03
N ARG A 85 -11.38 18.59 8.20
CA ARG A 85 -11.98 18.27 9.51
C ARG A 85 -11.29 17.10 10.25
N HIS A 86 -10.63 16.20 9.54
CA HIS A 86 -9.94 15.07 10.15
C HIS A 86 -8.49 15.40 10.56
N ASN A 87 -7.93 16.53 10.09
CA ASN A 87 -6.55 16.95 10.38
C ASN A 87 -6.43 17.62 11.76
N THR A 88 -6.97 16.99 12.80
CA THR A 88 -6.87 17.42 14.19
C THR A 88 -6.48 16.23 15.07
N PRO A 89 -5.80 16.45 16.21
CA PRO A 89 -5.46 15.36 17.12
C PRO A 89 -6.68 14.54 17.57
N GLY A 90 -7.81 15.20 17.85
CA GLY A 90 -9.03 14.53 18.27
C GLY A 90 -9.63 13.62 17.20
N ALA A 91 -9.71 14.10 15.95
CA ALA A 91 -10.22 13.30 14.85
C ALA A 91 -9.29 12.14 14.50
N TYR A 92 -7.97 12.35 14.50
CA TYR A 92 -6.98 11.28 14.33
C TYR A 92 -7.16 10.18 15.40
N MET A 93 -7.27 10.56 16.68
CA MET A 93 -7.45 9.59 17.77
C MET A 93 -8.76 8.81 17.64
N SER A 94 -9.84 9.46 17.19
CA SER A 94 -11.12 8.81 16.90
C SER A 94 -11.00 7.79 15.76
N LEU A 95 -10.43 8.19 14.61
CA LEU A 95 -10.25 7.31 13.44
C LEU A 95 -9.31 6.13 13.75
N ARG A 96 -8.27 6.35 14.56
CA ARG A 96 -7.39 5.29 15.06
C ARG A 96 -8.12 4.34 16.00
N GLY A 97 -8.99 4.86 16.87
CA GLY A 97 -9.86 4.05 17.73
C GLY A 97 -10.79 3.15 16.90
N GLN A 98 -11.43 3.71 15.88
CA GLN A 98 -12.28 2.96 14.95
C GLN A 98 -11.49 1.87 14.22
N TYR A 99 -10.29 2.19 13.71
CA TYR A 99 -9.42 1.20 13.07
C TYR A 99 -9.07 0.04 14.01
N ASN A 100 -8.67 0.36 15.25
CA ASN A 100 -8.31 -0.63 16.26
C ASN A 100 -9.52 -1.41 16.81
N SER A 101 -10.76 -0.91 16.70
CA SER A 101 -11.95 -1.65 17.15
C SER A 101 -12.46 -2.66 16.11
N LEU A 102 -11.98 -2.58 14.86
CA LEU A 102 -12.29 -3.55 13.79
C LEU A 102 -11.50 -4.86 13.93
N ILE A 103 -11.04 -5.19 15.14
CA ILE A 103 -10.38 -6.46 15.46
C ILE A 103 -11.48 -7.48 15.68
N ASN A 104 -11.89 -8.16 14.60
CA ASN A 104 -12.25 -9.57 14.53
C ASN A 104 -12.84 -9.86 13.15
N HIS A 105 -12.38 -10.95 12.53
CA HIS A 105 -12.81 -11.55 11.24
C HIS A 105 -12.16 -10.99 9.96
N HIS A 106 -11.60 -11.91 9.17
CA HIS A 106 -11.08 -11.69 7.81
C HIS A 106 -12.09 -10.98 6.88
N GLU A 107 -13.39 -11.08 7.17
CA GLU A 107 -14.47 -10.39 6.46
C GLU A 107 -14.50 -8.87 6.68
N VAL A 108 -13.94 -8.35 7.78
CA VAL A 108 -14.02 -6.91 8.14
C VAL A 108 -12.84 -6.10 7.58
N LEU A 109 -11.79 -6.77 7.08
CA LEU A 109 -10.58 -6.12 6.56
C LEU A 109 -10.87 -5.17 5.39
N CYS A 110 -11.87 -5.47 4.57
CA CYS A 110 -12.30 -4.61 3.46
C CYS A 110 -12.71 -3.19 3.89
N ASN A 111 -13.08 -2.99 5.16
CA ASN A 111 -13.53 -1.70 5.68
C ASN A 111 -12.43 -0.91 6.41
N LYS A 112 -11.21 -1.44 6.53
CA LYS A 112 -10.10 -0.78 7.23
C LYS A 112 -9.40 0.30 6.37
N ILE A 113 -10.17 1.15 5.69
CA ILE A 113 -9.64 2.27 4.90
C ILE A 113 -8.83 3.26 5.74
N ASN A 114 -9.13 3.32 7.05
CA ASN A 114 -8.43 4.15 8.02
C ASN A 114 -6.93 3.81 8.09
N PHE A 115 -6.52 2.60 7.67
CA PHE A 115 -5.11 2.23 7.57
C PHE A 115 -4.29 3.21 6.71
N CYS A 116 -4.87 3.77 5.64
CA CYS A 116 -4.19 4.74 4.81
C CYS A 116 -4.08 6.13 5.47
N TYR A 117 -4.92 6.42 6.46
CA TYR A 117 -4.99 7.72 7.12
C TYR A 117 -4.14 7.80 8.40
N ILE A 118 -3.99 6.68 9.10
CA ILE A 118 -3.31 6.57 10.41
C ILE A 118 -1.79 6.49 10.25
#